data_AF-A0A3Q1CZP4-F1
#
_entry.id   AF-A0A3Q1CZP4-F1
#
_cell.length_a   1.000
_cell.length_b   1.000
_cell.length_c   1.000
_cell.angle_alpha   90.00
_cell.angle_beta   90.00
_cell.angle_gamma   90.00
#
_symmetry.space_group_name_H-M   'P 1'
#
loop_
_entity.id
_entity.type
_entity.pdbx_description
1 polymer ?
#
loop_
_entity_poly.entity_id
_entity_poly.type
_entity_poly.pdbx_seq_one_letter_code
_entity_poly.pdbx_strand_id
1 'polypeptide(L)'
;MEAIAKYDFKATADDELSFKRGEILKVLNEECDQNWYKAELNGKDGFIPKNYIEMKAHPWFFGKIPRAKAEEMLNKQRHDGAFLIRESESAPGDFSLSVKFGNDVQHFKVLRDGAGKYFLWVVKFNSLNELVDYHRSTSVSRNQQIFLRDIEQVPQASIDSSRLPSLELKLDWNRPKYSPITMPAASQKAPSSGRWQHFF
;
A
#
# COMPACT_ATOMS: atom_id res chain seq x y z
N MET A 1 1.45 9.80 12.85
CA MET A 1 0.33 8.82 12.80
C MET A 1 -0.16 8.57 14.22
N GLU A 2 -1.28 7.88 14.41
CA GLU A 2 -1.70 7.44 15.74
C GLU A 2 -1.33 5.97 15.97
N ALA A 3 -1.08 5.61 17.23
CA ALA A 3 -0.88 4.24 17.64
C ALA A 3 -1.64 3.94 18.93
N ILE A 4 -2.01 2.68 19.14
CA ILE A 4 -2.57 2.19 20.39
C ILE A 4 -1.50 1.42 21.17
N ALA A 5 -1.39 1.70 22.47
CA ALA A 5 -0.52 0.95 23.36
C ALA A 5 -1.07 -0.48 23.58
N LYS A 6 -0.27 -1.51 23.24
CA LYS A 6 -0.61 -2.92 23.49
C LYS A 6 -0.32 -3.34 24.93
N TYR A 7 0.69 -2.72 25.54
CA TYR A 7 1.16 -3.01 26.89
C TYR A 7 1.40 -1.72 27.66
N ASP A 8 1.50 -1.84 28.98
CA ASP A 8 1.94 -0.75 29.84
C ASP A 8 3.46 -0.56 29.67
N PHE A 9 3.90 0.68 29.64
CA PHE A 9 5.31 1.03 29.58
C PHE A 9 5.61 2.15 30.58
N LYS A 10 6.62 1.92 31.42
CA LYS A 10 7.11 2.90 32.38
C LYS A 10 8.48 3.37 31.91
N ALA A 11 8.59 4.67 31.68
CA ALA A 11 9.84 5.33 31.32
C ALA A 11 10.92 5.02 32.36
N THR A 12 12.08 4.62 31.85
CA THR A 12 13.31 4.34 32.58
C THR A 12 14.36 5.43 32.40
N ALA A 13 14.23 6.24 31.35
CA ALA A 13 15.04 7.41 31.07
C ALA A 13 14.17 8.69 30.94
N ASP A 14 14.80 9.86 31.09
CA ASP A 14 14.12 11.16 31.09
C ASP A 14 13.55 11.57 29.72
N ASP A 15 14.06 10.97 28.64
CA ASP A 15 13.62 11.17 27.26
C ASP A 15 12.56 10.16 26.80
N GLU A 16 12.16 9.21 27.65
CA GLU A 16 11.13 8.20 27.38
C GLU A 16 9.74 8.65 27.82
N LEU A 17 8.72 8.21 27.09
CA LEU A 17 7.32 8.54 27.39
C LEU A 17 6.62 7.34 28.04
N SER A 18 6.13 7.53 29.27
CA SER A 18 5.32 6.51 29.96
C SER A 18 3.88 6.50 29.43
N PHE A 19 3.32 5.31 29.26
CA PHE A 19 1.94 5.11 28.79
C PHE A 19 1.35 3.79 29.32
N LYS A 20 0.02 3.68 29.31
CA LYS A 20 -0.73 2.49 29.69
C LYS A 20 -1.33 1.81 28.46
N ARG A 21 -1.55 0.51 28.55
CA ARG A 21 -2.27 -0.29 27.57
C ARG A 21 -3.62 0.36 27.26
N GLY A 22 -3.91 0.49 25.97
CA GLY A 22 -5.14 1.09 25.45
C GLY A 22 -5.05 2.59 25.20
N GLU A 23 -4.00 3.29 25.65
CA GLU A 23 -3.82 4.71 25.35
C GLU A 23 -3.49 4.95 23.87
N ILE A 24 -3.95 6.09 23.36
CA ILE A 24 -3.70 6.52 21.98
C ILE A 24 -2.54 7.51 21.98
N LEU A 25 -1.46 7.12 21.31
CA LEU A 25 -0.20 7.83 21.23
C LEU A 25 -0.08 8.50 19.86
N LYS A 26 0.31 9.78 19.84
CA LYS A 26 0.58 10.50 18.59
C LYS A 26 2.03 10.28 18.21
N VAL A 27 2.30 9.42 17.24
CA VAL A 27 3.65 9.16 16.72
C VAL A 27 4.07 10.36 15.86
N LEU A 28 5.10 11.08 16.33
CA LEU A 28 5.64 12.31 15.75
C LEU A 28 6.77 12.03 14.75
N ASN A 29 7.58 10.99 14.99
CA ASN A 29 8.65 10.62 14.07
C ASN A 29 8.90 9.11 14.05
N GLU A 30 9.02 8.58 12.84
CA GLU A 30 9.27 7.17 12.57
C GLU A 30 10.75 6.87 12.24
N GLU A 31 11.55 7.92 12.07
CA GLU A 31 12.86 7.85 11.40
C GLU A 31 14.08 7.96 12.34
N CYS A 32 13.89 8.08 13.66
CA CYS A 32 15.03 8.25 14.57
C CYS A 32 15.78 6.95 14.88
N ASP A 33 15.11 5.80 14.96
CA ASP A 33 15.74 4.54 15.35
C ASP A 33 14.94 3.31 14.91
N GLN A 34 15.60 2.15 14.81
CA GLN A 34 14.92 0.89 14.42
C GLN A 34 13.96 0.38 15.50
N ASN A 35 14.20 0.69 16.78
CA ASN A 35 13.47 0.11 17.92
C ASN A 35 12.58 1.10 18.68
N TRP A 36 12.72 2.41 18.42
CA TRP A 36 12.00 3.46 19.13
C TRP A 36 11.25 4.39 18.17
N TYR A 37 10.10 4.87 18.60
CA TYR A 37 9.40 5.98 17.96
C TYR A 37 9.39 7.19 18.88
N LYS A 38 9.42 8.39 18.31
CA LYS A 38 9.09 9.58 19.07
C LYS A 38 7.59 9.78 19.04
N ALA A 39 6.96 9.88 20.20
CA ALA A 39 5.52 10.07 20.32
C ALA A 39 5.17 11.14 21.36
N GLU A 40 3.91 11.58 21.33
CA GLU A 40 3.32 12.53 22.26
C GLU A 40 2.05 11.95 22.89
N LEU A 41 1.91 12.15 24.21
CA LEU A 41 0.73 11.79 25.00
C LEU A 41 0.45 12.90 26.02
N ASN A 42 -0.77 13.44 26.03
CA ASN A 42 -1.22 14.47 26.98
C ASN A 42 -0.28 15.69 27.06
N GLY A 43 0.28 16.11 25.91
CA GLY A 43 1.21 17.24 25.81
C GLY A 43 2.64 16.97 26.27
N LYS A 44 2.97 15.72 26.64
CA LYS A 44 4.35 15.28 26.88
C LYS A 44 4.84 14.45 25.71
N ASP A 45 6.00 14.79 25.16
CA ASP A 45 6.68 13.97 24.15
C ASP A 45 7.83 13.14 24.75
N GLY A 46 8.14 12.04 24.10
CA GLY A 46 9.26 11.18 24.44
C GLY A 46 9.34 9.94 23.55
N PHE A 47 10.35 9.11 23.79
CA PHE A 47 10.56 7.87 23.06
C PHE A 47 9.69 6.74 23.62
N ILE A 48 9.13 5.95 22.70
CA ILE A 48 8.31 4.78 23.00
C ILE A 48 8.83 3.57 22.21
N PRO A 49 8.81 2.36 22.80
CA PRO A 49 9.31 1.17 22.11
C PRO A 49 8.31 0.68 21.06
N LYS A 50 8.77 0.44 19.83
CA LYS A 50 7.89 0.08 18.69
C LYS A 50 7.08 -1.18 18.94
N ASN A 51 7.66 -2.17 19.63
CA ASN A 51 7.01 -3.45 19.91
C ASN A 51 5.88 -3.34 20.96
N TYR A 52 5.80 -2.23 21.70
CA TYR A 52 4.76 -2.00 22.72
C TYR A 52 3.51 -1.32 22.16
N ILE A 53 3.57 -0.87 20.91
CA ILE A 53 2.45 -0.21 20.26
C ILE A 53 1.99 -0.98 19.03
N GLU A 54 0.79 -0.66 18.60
CA GLU A 54 0.23 -1.03 17.31
C GLU A 54 -0.17 0.26 16.61
N MET A 55 0.45 0.54 15.46
CA MET A 55 0.05 1.69 14.64
C MET A 55 -1.42 1.50 14.27
N LYS A 56 -2.25 2.51 14.53
CA LYS A 56 -3.65 2.45 14.10
C LYS A 56 -3.65 2.41 12.59
N ALA A 57 -4.03 1.25 12.04
CA ALA A 57 -4.31 1.12 10.63
C ALA A 57 -5.49 2.06 10.32
N HIS A 58 -5.23 3.08 9.52
CA HIS A 58 -6.30 3.89 8.99
C HIS A 58 -6.79 3.25 7.69
N PRO A 59 -8.11 3.17 7.46
CA PRO A 59 -8.66 2.56 6.25
C PRO A 59 -8.20 3.25 4.95
N TRP A 60 -7.70 4.48 5.08
CA TRP A 60 -7.12 5.27 4.00
C TRP A 60 -5.59 5.18 3.89
N PHE A 61 -4.88 4.56 4.84
CA PHE A 61 -3.41 4.42 4.79
C PHE A 61 -3.00 3.03 4.31
N PHE A 62 -2.35 2.97 3.15
CA PHE A 62 -1.98 1.72 2.49
C PHE A 62 -0.48 1.43 2.52
N GLY A 63 0.33 2.29 3.15
CA GLY A 63 1.79 2.09 3.24
C GLY A 63 2.44 1.95 1.86
N LYS A 64 3.25 0.91 1.68
CA LYS A 64 4.01 0.61 0.44
C LYS A 64 3.15 -0.02 -0.65
N ILE A 65 2.15 0.70 -1.16
CA ILE A 65 1.46 0.32 -2.40
C ILE A 65 1.99 1.11 -3.61
N PRO A 66 2.18 0.46 -4.77
CA PRO A 66 2.58 1.15 -5.98
C PRO A 66 1.53 2.14 -6.48
N ARG A 67 1.96 3.19 -7.19
CA ARG A 67 1.06 4.17 -7.83
C ARG A 67 0.02 3.49 -8.72
N ALA A 68 0.47 2.57 -9.57
CA ALA A 68 -0.42 1.86 -10.49
C ALA A 68 -1.50 1.06 -9.73
N LYS A 69 -1.15 0.49 -8.58
CA LYS A 69 -2.12 -0.25 -7.75
C LYS A 69 -3.12 0.69 -7.09
N ALA A 70 -2.67 1.85 -6.62
CA ALA A 70 -3.55 2.89 -6.11
C ALA A 70 -4.56 3.37 -7.18
N GLU A 71 -4.09 3.59 -8.41
CA GLU A 71 -4.94 3.97 -9.54
C GLU A 71 -6.00 2.88 -9.83
N GLU A 72 -5.61 1.61 -9.87
CA GLU A 72 -6.52 0.48 -10.07
C GLU A 72 -7.61 0.40 -8.99
N MET A 73 -7.23 0.61 -7.72
CA MET A 73 -8.15 0.55 -6.58
C MET A 73 -9.12 1.72 -6.57
N LEU A 74 -8.62 2.93 -6.83
CA LEU A 74 -9.42 4.15 -6.84
C LEU A 74 -10.36 4.20 -8.04
N ASN A 75 -9.95 3.74 -9.22
CA ASN A 75 -10.81 3.72 -10.41
C ASN A 75 -12.03 2.80 -10.27
N LYS A 76 -11.99 1.83 -9.34
CA LYS A 76 -13.15 0.97 -9.01
C LYS A 76 -14.21 1.66 -8.14
N GLN A 77 -13.86 2.80 -7.55
CA GLN A 77 -14.75 3.54 -6.65
C GLN A 77 -15.84 4.27 -7.44
N ARG A 78 -17.05 4.34 -6.89
CA ARG A 78 -18.23 4.91 -7.56
C ARG A 78 -18.36 6.42 -7.42
N HIS A 79 -17.64 7.02 -6.48
CA HIS A 79 -17.76 8.41 -6.13
C HIS A 79 -16.42 9.15 -6.22
N ASP A 80 -16.50 10.44 -6.56
CA ASP A 80 -15.35 11.34 -6.48
C ASP A 80 -14.92 11.53 -5.03
N GLY A 81 -13.66 11.92 -4.87
CA GLY A 81 -13.06 12.13 -3.55
C GLY A 81 -12.62 10.85 -2.85
N ALA A 82 -12.92 9.67 -3.42
CA ALA A 82 -12.37 8.41 -2.93
C ALA A 82 -10.84 8.50 -2.91
N PHE A 83 -10.21 8.26 -1.77
CA PHE A 83 -8.78 8.52 -1.62
C PHE A 83 -8.04 7.44 -0.83
N LEU A 84 -6.72 7.46 -0.96
CA LEU A 84 -5.79 6.75 -0.10
C LEU A 84 -4.48 7.54 0.04
N ILE A 85 -3.74 7.26 1.10
CA ILE A 85 -2.37 7.72 1.33
C ILE A 85 -1.44 6.52 1.25
N ARG A 86 -0.35 6.69 0.51
CA ARG A 86 0.69 5.69 0.30
C ARG A 86 2.07 6.30 0.49
N GLU A 87 3.08 5.46 0.72
CA GLU A 87 4.47 5.87 0.62
C GLU A 87 4.82 6.27 -0.83
N SER A 88 5.66 7.29 -0.97
CA SER A 88 6.07 7.81 -2.25
C SER A 88 7.17 6.93 -2.85
N GLU A 89 6.91 6.35 -4.04
CA GLU A 89 7.91 5.56 -4.76
C GLU A 89 9.06 6.41 -5.32
N SER A 90 8.79 7.68 -5.63
CA SER A 90 9.79 8.59 -6.20
C SER A 90 10.65 9.29 -5.13
N ALA A 91 10.25 9.22 -3.86
CA ALA A 91 10.94 9.89 -2.77
C ALA A 91 10.76 9.07 -1.48
N PRO A 92 11.69 8.17 -1.15
CA PRO A 92 11.65 7.40 0.09
C PRO A 92 11.56 8.32 1.31
N GLY A 93 10.63 8.03 2.23
CA GLY A 93 10.33 8.86 3.41
C GLY A 93 9.18 9.86 3.22
N ASP A 94 8.80 10.17 1.97
CA ASP A 94 7.66 11.03 1.68
C ASP A 94 6.36 10.23 1.48
N PHE A 95 5.22 10.91 1.67
CA PHE A 95 3.90 10.34 1.39
C PHE A 95 3.26 10.95 0.14
N SER A 96 2.37 10.19 -0.49
CA SER A 96 1.53 10.63 -1.60
C SER A 96 0.06 10.37 -1.28
N LEU A 97 -0.77 11.42 -1.37
CA LEU A 97 -2.23 11.31 -1.35
C LEU A 97 -2.73 11.09 -2.77
N SER A 98 -3.44 9.99 -3.00
CA SER A 98 -4.05 9.66 -4.29
C SER A 98 -5.56 9.75 -4.16
N VAL A 99 -6.23 10.46 -5.06
CA VAL A 99 -7.69 10.71 -4.98
C VAL A 99 -8.34 10.59 -6.35
N LYS A 100 -9.48 9.91 -6.42
CA LYS A 100 -10.31 9.82 -7.61
C LYS A 100 -11.04 11.14 -7.85
N PHE A 101 -11.00 11.62 -9.08
CA PHE A 101 -11.84 12.73 -9.53
C PHE A 101 -12.21 12.55 -11.00
N GLY A 102 -13.49 12.39 -11.28
CA GLY A 102 -13.98 12.03 -12.60
C GLY A 102 -13.44 10.67 -13.05
N ASN A 103 -12.81 10.64 -14.22
CA ASN A 103 -12.26 9.41 -14.81
C ASN A 103 -10.80 9.16 -14.46
N ASP A 104 -10.16 10.08 -13.74
CA ASP A 104 -8.74 10.05 -13.45
C ASP A 104 -8.46 9.99 -11.94
N VAL A 105 -7.22 9.66 -11.63
CA VAL A 105 -6.68 9.70 -10.27
C VAL A 105 -5.63 10.80 -10.19
N GLN A 106 -5.85 11.73 -9.27
CA GLN A 106 -4.91 12.81 -8.98
C GLN A 106 -4.01 12.41 -7.81
N HIS A 107 -2.74 12.80 -7.89
CA HIS A 107 -1.75 12.46 -6.87
C HIS A 107 -1.09 13.73 -6.36
N PHE A 108 -1.20 13.95 -5.06
CA PHE A 108 -0.64 15.08 -4.35
C PHE A 108 0.50 14.59 -3.46
N LYS A 109 1.67 15.21 -3.59
CA LYS A 109 2.79 14.94 -2.68
C LYS A 109 2.47 15.57 -1.33
N VAL A 110 2.51 14.76 -0.27
CA VAL A 110 2.43 15.25 1.11
C VAL A 110 3.83 15.66 1.52
N LEU A 111 4.00 16.94 1.79
CA LEU A 111 5.27 17.52 2.21
C LEU A 111 5.34 17.57 3.73
N ARG A 112 6.57 17.55 4.24
CA ARG A 112 6.89 17.73 5.66
C ARG A 112 7.83 18.92 5.79
N ASP A 113 7.56 19.83 6.74
CA ASP A 113 8.47 20.94 7.03
C ASP A 113 9.56 20.53 8.03
N GLY A 114 10.53 21.42 8.27
CA GLY A 114 11.63 21.16 9.20
C GLY A 114 11.19 20.97 10.66
N ALA A 115 9.97 21.37 11.02
CA ALA A 115 9.36 21.12 12.33
C ALA A 115 8.54 19.82 12.36
N GLY A 116 8.53 19.06 11.26
CA GLY A 116 7.85 17.79 11.15
C GLY A 116 6.35 17.86 10.80
N LYS A 117 5.82 19.05 10.46
CA LYS A 117 4.40 19.24 10.12
C LYS A 117 4.10 18.85 8.68
N TYR A 118 2.95 18.21 8.46
CA TYR A 118 2.49 17.74 7.16
C TYR A 118 1.65 18.79 6.44
N PHE A 119 1.79 18.91 5.12
CA PHE A 119 0.97 19.81 4.32
C PHE A 119 0.94 19.41 2.84
N LEU A 120 -0.12 19.80 2.15
CA LEU A 120 -0.20 19.77 0.68
C LEU A 120 0.08 21.15 0.07
N TRP A 121 -0.32 22.21 0.77
CA TRP A 121 -0.33 23.58 0.27
C TRP A 121 0.16 24.57 1.34
N VAL A 122 -0.75 25.40 1.87
CA VAL A 122 -0.43 26.49 2.83
C VAL A 122 -0.69 26.05 4.26
N VAL A 123 -1.75 25.26 4.49
CA VAL A 123 -2.14 24.81 5.83
C VAL A 123 -1.30 23.61 6.25
N LYS A 124 -0.81 23.63 7.49
CA LYS A 124 0.08 22.63 8.08
C LYS A 124 -0.58 21.89 9.22
N PHE A 125 -0.29 20.61 9.33
CA PHE A 125 -0.93 19.67 10.25
C PHE A 125 0.12 18.92 11.06
N ASN A 126 -0.21 18.52 12.28
CA ASN A 126 0.72 17.75 13.11
C ASN A 126 0.70 16.26 12.80
N SER A 127 -0.28 15.79 12.02
CA SER A 127 -0.43 14.40 11.62
C SER A 127 -1.12 14.28 10.27
N LEU A 128 -0.93 13.14 9.59
CA LEU A 128 -1.69 12.79 8.39
C LEU A 128 -3.21 12.70 8.68
N ASN A 129 -3.59 12.34 9.90
CA ASN A 129 -4.97 12.31 10.36
C ASN A 129 -5.62 13.69 10.31
N GLU A 130 -4.99 14.67 10.94
CA GLU A 130 -5.46 16.07 10.93
C GLU A 130 -5.55 16.60 9.49
N LEU A 131 -4.58 16.25 8.64
CA LEU A 131 -4.60 16.60 7.21
C LEU A 131 -5.81 15.99 6.50
N VAL A 132 -6.05 14.70 6.70
CA VAL A 132 -7.18 13.97 6.09
C VAL A 132 -8.51 14.56 6.56
N ASP A 133 -8.70 14.73 7.86
CA ASP A 133 -9.94 15.21 8.44
C ASP A 133 -10.26 16.64 7.99
N TYR A 134 -9.25 17.50 7.90
CA TYR A 134 -9.40 18.83 7.31
C TYR A 134 -9.89 18.79 5.86
N HIS A 135 -9.32 17.89 5.06
CA HIS A 135 -9.65 17.78 3.64
C HIS A 135 -10.95 17.01 3.36
N ARG A 136 -11.64 16.50 4.38
CA ARG A 136 -13.03 16.00 4.26
C ARG A 136 -14.03 17.14 4.05
N SER A 137 -13.74 18.33 4.56
CA SER A 137 -14.60 19.52 4.43
C SER A 137 -13.95 20.65 3.64
N THR A 138 -12.65 20.55 3.33
CA THR A 138 -11.90 21.54 2.54
C THR A 138 -11.28 20.91 1.30
N SER A 139 -11.39 21.56 0.14
CA SER A 139 -10.87 21.00 -1.12
C SER A 139 -9.38 20.66 -1.04
N VAL A 140 -9.01 19.49 -1.56
CA VAL A 140 -7.61 19.05 -1.72
C VAL A 140 -6.93 19.69 -2.94
N SER A 141 -7.71 20.15 -3.92
CA SER A 141 -7.21 20.80 -5.14
C SER A 141 -7.45 22.32 -5.12
N ARG A 142 -6.54 23.09 -5.73
CA ARG A 142 -6.68 24.54 -5.90
C ARG A 142 -7.56 24.94 -7.09
N ASN A 143 -7.70 24.04 -8.06
CA ASN A 143 -8.37 24.32 -9.34
C ASN A 143 -9.75 23.66 -9.43
N GLN A 144 -10.01 22.66 -8.59
CA GLN A 144 -11.23 21.85 -8.58
C GLN A 144 -11.68 21.63 -7.14
N GLN A 145 -12.98 21.44 -6.93
CA GLN A 145 -13.54 21.15 -5.61
C GLN A 145 -13.56 19.65 -5.37
N ILE A 146 -12.63 19.15 -4.55
CA ILE A 146 -12.43 17.73 -4.28
C ILE A 146 -12.33 17.53 -2.77
N PHE A 147 -13.33 16.88 -2.17
CA PHE A 147 -13.33 16.54 -0.74
C PHE A 147 -12.98 15.08 -0.55
N LEU A 148 -12.17 14.78 0.48
CA LEU A 148 -11.77 13.42 0.77
C LEU A 148 -12.95 12.60 1.31
N ARG A 149 -13.13 11.41 0.75
CA ARG A 149 -14.14 10.42 1.14
C ARG A 149 -13.47 9.05 1.24
N ASP A 150 -13.75 8.31 2.29
CA ASP A 150 -13.19 6.98 2.44
C ASP A 150 -13.62 6.09 1.26
N ILE A 151 -12.73 5.19 0.87
CA ILE A 151 -13.06 4.18 -0.13
C ILE A 151 -14.17 3.27 0.41
N GLU A 152 -15.11 2.89 -0.45
CA GLU A 152 -16.01 1.78 -0.16
C GLU A 152 -15.16 0.50 -0.21
N GLN A 153 -14.87 -0.06 0.97
CA GLN A 153 -14.24 -1.37 1.03
C GLN A 153 -15.21 -2.37 0.42
N VAL A 154 -14.84 -2.94 -0.74
CA VAL A 154 -15.49 -4.17 -1.20
C VAL A 154 -15.32 -5.16 -0.04
N PRO A 155 -16.39 -5.77 0.49
CA PRO A 155 -16.26 -6.80 1.51
C PRO A 155 -15.25 -7.80 0.96
N GLN A 156 -14.08 -7.86 1.60
CA GLN A 156 -13.12 -8.90 1.32
C GLN A 156 -13.84 -10.14 1.81
N ALA A 157 -14.52 -10.84 0.89
CA ALA A 157 -15.17 -12.10 1.20
C ALA A 157 -14.14 -12.87 2.01
N SER A 158 -14.46 -13.11 3.29
CA SER A 158 -13.64 -13.89 4.18
C SER A 158 -13.33 -15.15 3.40
N ILE A 159 -12.07 -15.32 2.99
CA ILE A 159 -11.57 -16.62 2.59
C ILE A 159 -11.52 -17.38 3.92
N ASP A 160 -12.69 -17.85 4.34
CA ASP A 160 -12.80 -18.93 5.28
C ASP A 160 -12.26 -20.15 4.54
N SER A 161 -10.99 -20.45 4.79
CA SER A 161 -10.32 -21.63 4.24
C SER A 161 -11.00 -22.95 4.65
N SER A 162 -12.03 -22.91 5.50
CA SER A 162 -12.81 -24.08 5.91
C SER A 162 -14.03 -24.39 5.05
N ARG A 163 -14.35 -23.59 4.01
CA ARG A 163 -15.45 -23.88 3.07
C ARG A 163 -15.02 -23.80 1.61
N LEU A 164 -14.15 -24.72 1.21
CA LEU A 164 -14.12 -25.17 -0.19
C LEU A 164 -15.05 -26.38 -0.34
N PRO A 165 -16.11 -26.34 -1.17
CA PRO A 165 -16.67 -27.58 -1.69
C PRO A 165 -15.59 -28.25 -2.54
N SER A 166 -15.23 -29.47 -2.16
CA SER A 166 -14.26 -30.32 -2.86
C SER A 166 -14.73 -30.57 -4.30
N LEU A 167 -14.37 -29.70 -5.23
CA LEU A 167 -14.34 -30.04 -6.65
C LEU A 167 -13.08 -30.87 -6.87
N GLU A 168 -13.17 -32.17 -6.57
CA GLU A 168 -12.21 -33.15 -7.05
C GLU A 168 -12.13 -33.04 -8.58
N LEU A 169 -11.01 -32.49 -9.05
CA LEU A 169 -10.47 -32.76 -10.36
C LEU A 169 -10.24 -34.27 -10.47
N LYS A 170 -11.24 -35.01 -10.93
CA LYS A 170 -11.04 -36.35 -11.49
C LYS A 170 -10.24 -36.18 -12.78
N LEU A 171 -8.91 -36.18 -12.64
CA LEU A 171 -7.97 -36.50 -13.70
C LEU A 171 -8.24 -37.95 -14.10
N ASP A 172 -9.11 -38.11 -15.09
CA ASP A 172 -9.42 -39.38 -15.71
C ASP A 172 -8.22 -39.79 -16.58
N TRP A 173 -7.34 -40.63 -16.04
CA TRP A 173 -6.08 -41.08 -16.66
C TRP A 173 -6.25 -41.99 -17.89
N ASN A 174 -7.45 -42.04 -18.50
CA ASN A 174 -7.72 -43.02 -19.57
C ASN A 174 -8.62 -42.53 -20.72
N ARG A 175 -8.29 -41.38 -21.33
CA ARG A 175 -8.86 -41.01 -22.64
C ARG A 175 -7.85 -40.34 -23.59
N PRO A 176 -7.59 -40.90 -24.79
CA PRO A 176 -6.81 -40.24 -25.82
C PRO A 176 -7.71 -39.39 -26.71
N LYS A 177 -7.37 -38.11 -26.93
CA LYS A 177 -7.97 -37.31 -28.03
C LYS A 177 -7.01 -36.26 -28.57
N TYR A 178 -6.12 -36.68 -29.47
CA TYR A 178 -5.72 -35.87 -30.61
C TYR A 178 -5.69 -36.76 -31.85
N SER A 179 -6.57 -36.45 -32.81
CA SER A 179 -6.57 -37.05 -34.14
C SER A 179 -5.61 -36.25 -35.04
N PRO A 180 -4.70 -36.88 -35.79
CA PRO A 180 -3.83 -36.16 -36.71
C PRO A 180 -4.58 -35.72 -37.97
N ILE A 181 -4.32 -34.49 -38.42
CA ILE A 181 -4.72 -33.98 -39.73
C ILE A 181 -3.73 -34.52 -40.77
N THR A 182 -4.25 -35.21 -41.79
CA THR A 182 -3.48 -35.69 -42.95
C THR A 182 -3.42 -34.60 -44.02
N MET A 183 -2.23 -34.32 -44.56
CA MET A 183 -2.02 -33.81 -45.94
C MET A 183 -0.70 -34.37 -46.52
N PRO A 184 -0.56 -34.46 -47.86
CA PRO A 184 0.12 -35.57 -48.52
C PRO A 184 1.61 -35.36 -48.83
N ALA A 185 2.25 -36.48 -49.20
CA ALA A 185 3.67 -36.68 -49.39
C ALA A 185 4.30 -35.93 -50.59
N ALA A 186 5.57 -35.52 -50.43
CA ALA A 186 6.48 -35.27 -51.53
C ALA A 186 7.84 -35.93 -51.27
N SER A 187 8.26 -36.69 -52.28
CA SER A 187 9.39 -37.62 -52.38
C SER A 187 10.76 -37.08 -51.97
N GLN A 188 11.52 -37.90 -51.23
CA GLN A 188 12.97 -37.72 -51.04
C GLN A 188 13.74 -38.20 -52.28
N LYS A 189 14.75 -37.43 -52.69
CA LYS A 189 15.92 -37.91 -53.43
C LYS A 189 17.17 -37.45 -52.67
N ALA A 190 17.96 -38.42 -52.21
CA ALA A 190 19.38 -38.28 -51.88
C ALA A 190 20.19 -38.06 -53.19
N PRO A 191 21.52 -37.77 -53.22
CA PRO A 191 22.52 -38.20 -52.23
C PRO A 191 23.76 -37.30 -52.02
N SER A 192 24.65 -37.87 -51.17
CA SER A 192 26.12 -37.95 -51.31
C SER A 192 27.05 -36.78 -50.97
N SER A 193 27.79 -37.01 -49.89
CA SER A 193 29.27 -36.94 -49.73
C SER A 193 30.01 -35.63 -50.02
N GLY A 194 30.80 -35.18 -49.04
CA GLY A 194 31.80 -34.14 -49.23
C GLY A 194 32.63 -33.80 -48.00
N ARG A 195 33.50 -34.72 -47.59
CA ARG A 195 34.70 -34.51 -46.75
C ARG A 195 35.54 -33.34 -47.28
N TRP A 196 36.10 -32.46 -46.43
CA TRP A 196 37.47 -31.92 -46.55
C TRP A 196 38.02 -31.42 -45.21
N GLN A 197 39.31 -31.72 -44.99
CA GLN A 197 40.15 -31.37 -43.84
C GLN A 197 40.89 -30.05 -44.07
N HIS A 198 41.28 -29.40 -42.96
CA HIS A 198 42.51 -28.64 -42.62
C HIS A 198 43.37 -27.84 -43.64
N PHE A 199 44.13 -26.93 -43.02
CA PHE A 199 45.25 -26.06 -43.46
C PHE A 199 44.82 -24.64 -43.89
N PHE A 200 45.36 -23.55 -43.36
CA PHE A 200 46.58 -23.29 -42.57
C PHE A 200 46.31 -22.42 -41.35
#